data_AF-A0A2G5H9Z2-F1
#
_entry.id   AF-A0A2G5H9Z2-F1
#
_cell.length_a   1.000
_cell.length_b   1.000
_cell.length_c   1.000
_cell.angle_alpha   90.00
_cell.angle_beta   90.00
_cell.angle_gamma   90.00
#
_symmetry.space_group_name_H-M   'P 1'
#
loop_
_entity.id
_entity.type
_entity.pdbx_description
1 polymer ?
#
loop_
_entity_poly.entity_id
_entity_poly.type
_entity_poly.pdbx_seq_one_letter_code
_entity_poly.pdbx_strand_id
1 'polypeptide(L)'
;MEEYLASYADHLPPPTSSRLIHTAHSCDTITTYSEFIVGGVPIRAFNLYFVDLPSAKIVKLYTEINNGAARYAICKLNLTACPTQAKFDVGKNGPASGFSGCQAPL
;
A
#
# COMPACT_ATOMS: atom_id res chain seq x y z
N MET A 1 6.99 24.62 3.23
CA MET A 1 7.52 23.38 2.62
C MET A 1 6.58 22.20 2.85
N GLU A 2 6.04 22.03 4.07
CA GLU A 2 5.01 21.02 4.36
C GLU A 2 3.71 21.23 3.55
N GLU A 3 3.22 22.47 3.42
CA GLU A 3 2.04 22.79 2.59
C GLU A 3 2.24 22.51 1.09
N TYR A 4 3.49 22.58 0.61
CA TYR A 4 3.81 22.30 -0.80
C TYR A 4 3.77 20.81 -1.13
N LEU A 5 3.99 19.92 -0.15
CA LEU A 5 3.87 18.47 -0.34
C LEU A 5 2.42 18.00 -0.17
N ALA A 6 1.65 18.66 0.70
CA ALA A 6 0.24 18.37 0.91
C ALA A 6 -0.62 18.61 -0.35
N SER A 7 -0.27 19.59 -1.19
CA SER A 7 -1.00 19.89 -2.42
C SER A 7 -0.79 18.88 -3.57
N TYR A 8 0.22 18.01 -3.47
CA TYR A 8 0.44 16.90 -4.42
C TYR A 8 -0.06 15.55 -3.88
N ALA A 9 -0.53 15.51 -2.63
CA ALA A 9 -1.19 14.35 -2.06
C ALA A 9 -2.63 14.29 -2.55
N ASP A 10 -2.83 14.03 -3.86
CA ASP A 10 -4.14 13.63 -4.34
C ASP A 10 -4.58 12.42 -3.53
N HIS A 11 -5.56 12.65 -2.65
CA HIS A 11 -6.05 11.60 -1.77
C HIS A 11 -6.58 10.47 -2.64
N LEU A 12 -6.02 9.27 -2.44
CA LEU A 12 -6.54 8.08 -3.08
C LEU A 12 -8.02 7.93 -2.70
N PRO A 13 -8.93 7.79 -3.68
CA PRO A 13 -10.32 7.52 -3.39
C PRO A 13 -10.47 6.27 -2.52
N PRO A 14 -11.55 6.17 -1.73
CA PRO A 14 -11.78 5.00 -0.88
C PRO A 14 -11.73 3.70 -1.70
N PRO A 15 -11.00 2.68 -1.21
CA PRO A 15 -10.95 1.40 -1.90
C PRO A 15 -12.29 0.66 -1.81
N THR A 16 -12.65 -0.07 -2.86
CA THR A 16 -13.85 -0.92 -2.89
C THR A 16 -13.62 -2.27 -2.23
N SER A 17 -12.36 -2.70 -2.13
CA SER A 17 -11.95 -3.90 -1.40
C SER A 17 -10.48 -3.80 -1.02
N SER A 18 -10.08 -4.51 0.03
CA SER A 18 -8.68 -4.67 0.43
C SER A 18 -8.41 -6.12 0.84
N ARG A 19 -7.15 -6.54 0.69
CA ARG A 19 -6.66 -7.84 1.15
C ARG A 19 -5.21 -7.73 1.61
N LEU A 20 -4.89 -8.45 2.68
CA LEU A 20 -3.52 -8.70 3.10
C LEU A 20 -2.97 -9.88 2.28
N ILE A 21 -1.87 -9.66 1.57
CA ILE A 21 -1.21 -10.67 0.74
C ILE A 21 -0.15 -11.39 1.55
N HIS A 22 0.72 -10.63 2.21
CA HIS A 22 1.83 -11.19 2.96
C HIS A 22 2.04 -10.41 4.25
N THR A 23 2.39 -11.13 5.32
CA THR A 23 2.91 -10.52 6.54
C THR A 23 4.26 -11.13 6.85
N ALA A 24 5.25 -10.28 7.07
CA ALA A 24 6.52 -10.65 7.65
C ALA A 24 6.73 -9.91 8.97
N HIS A 25 7.54 -10.43 9.90
CA HIS A 25 7.91 -9.66 11.09
C HIS A 25 9.30 -10.02 11.63
N SER A 26 9.97 -9.04 12.22
CA SER A 26 11.10 -9.21 13.15
C SER A 26 10.59 -9.08 14.60
N CYS A 27 11.50 -8.87 15.55
CA CYS A 27 11.12 -8.59 16.94
C CYS A 27 10.42 -7.23 17.09
N ASP A 28 10.92 -6.21 16.40
CA ASP A 28 10.53 -4.81 16.54
C ASP A 28 9.89 -4.22 15.28
N THR A 29 9.72 -5.01 14.22
CA THR A 29 9.07 -4.58 13.00
C THR A 29 8.06 -5.58 12.48
N ILE A 30 6.95 -5.06 11.94
CA ILE A 30 5.98 -5.83 11.17
C ILE A 30 6.01 -5.27 9.76
N THR A 31 6.07 -6.15 8.78
CA THR A 31 6.04 -5.83 7.36
C THR A 31 4.78 -6.41 6.77
N THR A 32 3.99 -5.62 6.04
CA THR A 32 2.84 -6.14 5.30
C THR A 32 2.95 -5.80 3.83
N TYR A 33 2.57 -6.77 2.99
CA TYR A 33 2.16 -6.51 1.62
C TYR A 33 0.66 -6.64 1.54
N SER A 34 -0.01 -5.57 1.13
CA SER A 34 -1.46 -5.55 0.95
C SER A 34 -1.81 -5.07 -0.46
N GLU A 35 -3.01 -5.40 -0.89
CA GLU A 35 -3.60 -4.90 -2.12
C GLU A 35 -4.97 -4.33 -1.83
N PHE A 36 -5.28 -3.21 -2.46
CA PHE A 36 -6.58 -2.58 -2.40
C PHE A 36 -7.02 -2.13 -3.79
N ILE A 37 -8.32 -2.17 -4.04
CA ILE A 37 -8.89 -1.91 -5.35
C ILE A 37 -9.51 -0.52 -5.35
N VAL A 38 -9.05 0.36 -6.25
CA VAL A 38 -9.59 1.72 -6.43
C VAL A 38 -9.98 1.87 -7.90
N GLY A 39 -11.25 2.14 -8.19
CA GLY A 39 -11.73 2.26 -9.58
C GLY A 39 -11.48 1.00 -10.44
N GLY A 40 -11.45 -0.18 -9.81
CA GLY A 40 -11.11 -1.45 -10.46
C GLY A 40 -9.61 -1.64 -10.75
N VAL A 41 -8.76 -0.74 -10.26
CA VAL A 41 -7.30 -0.79 -10.41
C VAL A 41 -6.71 -1.35 -9.11
N PRO A 42 -5.93 -2.44 -9.16
CA PRO A 42 -5.24 -2.95 -7.99
C PRO A 42 -4.02 -2.07 -7.65
N ILE A 43 -4.06 -1.49 -6.47
CA ILE A 43 -2.95 -0.76 -5.86
C ILE A 43 -2.35 -1.67 -4.80
N ARG A 44 -1.03 -1.81 -4.79
CA ARG A 44 -0.29 -2.62 -3.81
C ARG A 44 0.47 -1.70 -2.88
N ALA A 45 0.36 -1.98 -1.59
CA ALA A 45 1.11 -1.33 -0.54
C ALA A 45 2.14 -2.28 0.08
N PHE A 46 3.29 -1.72 0.37
CA PHE A 46 4.26 -2.25 1.30
C PHE A 46 4.25 -1.37 2.55
N ASN A 47 3.98 -1.94 3.71
CA ASN A 47 4.01 -1.22 4.98
C ASN A 47 5.07 -1.81 5.89
N LEU A 48 5.81 -0.95 6.56
CA LEU A 48 6.74 -1.29 7.64
C LEU A 48 6.30 -0.56 8.91
N TYR A 49 5.82 -1.32 9.88
CA TYR A 49 5.42 -0.87 11.20
C TYR A 49 6.58 -1.09 12.17
N PHE A 50 7.01 -0.05 12.87
CA PHE A 50 7.98 -0.14 13.96
C PHE A 50 7.23 -0.21 15.28
N VAL A 51 7.54 -1.22 16.08
CA VAL A 51 6.86 -1.54 17.33
C VAL A 51 7.78 -1.26 18.51
N ASP A 52 7.30 -0.45 19.45
CA ASP A 52 7.92 -0.34 20.77
C ASP A 52 7.55 -1.57 21.59
N LEU A 53 8.53 -2.42 21.87
CA LEU A 53 8.32 -3.71 22.54
C LEU A 53 7.74 -3.59 23.95
N PRO A 54 8.22 -2.69 24.84
CA PRO A 54 7.68 -2.56 26.19
C PRO A 54 6.20 -2.15 26.23
N SER A 55 5.76 -1.28 25.31
CA SER A 55 4.36 -0.81 25.27
C SER A 55 3.48 -1.57 24.29
N ALA A 56 4.05 -2.43 23.44
CA ALA A 56 3.38 -3.11 22.33
C ALA A 56 2.65 -2.15 21.38
N LYS A 57 3.19 -0.94 21.17
CA LYS A 57 2.59 0.10 20.31
C LYS A 57 3.37 0.30 19.03
N ILE A 58 2.66 0.57 17.94
CA ILE A 58 3.27 1.05 16.70
C ILE A 58 3.70 2.51 16.92
N VAL A 59 5.01 2.77 16.82
CA VAL A 59 5.58 4.11 17.01
C VAL A 59 5.89 4.82 15.70
N LYS A 60 6.02 4.07 14.60
CA LYS A 60 6.26 4.61 13.27
C LYS A 60 5.70 3.69 12.20
N LEU A 61 5.20 4.30 11.12
CA LEU A 61 4.75 3.62 9.92
C LEU A 61 5.49 4.20 8.72
N TYR A 62 6.04 3.31 7.91
CA TYR A 62 6.50 3.64 6.56
C TYR A 62 5.62 2.88 5.54
N THR A 63 5.11 3.60 4.55
CA THR A 63 4.23 3.03 3.53
C THR A 63 4.73 3.41 2.15
N GLU A 64 4.94 2.41 1.30
CA GLU A 64 5.12 2.58 -0.13
C GLU A 64 3.92 2.01 -0.88
N ILE A 65 3.55 2.66 -1.97
CA ILE A 65 2.54 2.16 -2.90
C ILE A 65 3.06 2.22 -4.33
N ASN A 66 2.54 1.37 -5.21
CA ASN A 66 2.80 1.47 -6.65
C ASN A 66 2.12 2.73 -7.24
N ASN A 67 2.77 3.89 -7.09
CA ASN A 67 2.24 5.22 -7.41
C ASN A 67 1.68 5.34 -8.84
N GLY A 68 2.25 4.63 -9.82
CA GLY A 68 1.70 4.60 -11.18
C GLY A 68 0.26 4.05 -11.25
N ALA A 69 -0.04 2.98 -10.51
CA ALA A 69 -1.39 2.43 -10.43
C ALA A 69 -2.33 3.35 -9.64
N ALA A 70 -1.83 3.95 -8.55
CA ALA A 70 -2.56 4.93 -7.76
C ALA A 70 -2.99 6.14 -8.61
N ARG A 71 -2.05 6.73 -9.36
CA ARG A 71 -2.32 7.84 -10.28
C ARG A 71 -3.29 7.44 -11.37
N TYR A 72 -3.09 6.28 -12.01
CA TYR A 72 -4.02 5.78 -13.02
C TYR A 72 -5.44 5.60 -12.47
N ALA A 73 -5.59 5.09 -11.25
CA ALA A 73 -6.88 4.93 -10.58
C ALA A 73 -7.59 6.29 -10.33
N ILE A 74 -6.83 7.30 -9.85
CA ILE A 74 -7.33 8.67 -9.67
C ILE A 74 -7.78 9.25 -11.01
N CYS A 75 -6.94 9.16 -12.05
CA CYS A 75 -7.26 9.66 -13.39
C CYS A 75 -8.50 8.99 -13.99
N LYS A 76 -8.64 7.66 -13.82
CA LYS A 76 -9.77 6.89 -14.32
C LYS A 76 -11.09 7.29 -13.66
N LEU A 77 -11.06 7.58 -12.36
CA LEU A 77 -12.23 8.00 -11.59
C LEU A 77 -12.54 9.49 -11.81
N ASN A 78 -11.53 10.32 -12.08
CA ASN A 78 -11.67 11.75 -12.28
C ASN A 78 -11.15 12.15 -13.67
N LEU A 79 -11.99 11.95 -14.69
CA LEU A 79 -11.68 12.12 -16.13
C LEU A 79 -11.06 13.50 -16.48
N THR A 80 -11.26 14.52 -15.65
CA THR A 80 -10.69 15.86 -15.82
C THR A 80 -9.27 16.00 -15.26
N ALA A 81 -8.86 15.12 -14.34
CA ALA A 81 -7.54 15.17 -13.71
C ALA A 81 -6.43 14.68 -14.64
N CYS A 82 -6.71 13.78 -15.58
CA CYS A 82 -5.71 13.34 -16.56
C CYS A 82 -6.37 12.83 -17.86
N PRO A 83 -6.04 13.37 -19.04
CA PRO A 83 -6.32 12.69 -20.30
C PRO A 83 -5.51 11.38 -20.32
N THR A 84 -6.17 10.25 -20.06
CA THR A 84 -5.52 8.94 -19.87
C THR A 84 -4.95 8.41 -21.18
N GLN A 85 -3.67 8.71 -21.45
CA GLN A 85 -2.93 8.20 -22.63
C GLN A 85 -2.18 6.89 -22.36
N ALA A 86 -2.18 6.38 -21.13
CA ALA A 86 -1.46 5.18 -20.74
C ALA A 86 -2.37 3.95 -20.67
N LYS A 87 -1.89 2.83 -21.23
CA LYS A 87 -2.50 1.51 -21.01
C LYS A 87 -2.02 0.97 -19.66
N PHE A 88 -2.93 0.31 -18.94
CA PHE A 88 -2.64 -0.31 -17.65
C PHE A 88 -2.92 -1.81 -17.75
N ASP A 89 -1.91 -2.61 -17.40
CA ASP A 89 -2.01 -4.07 -17.35
C ASP A 89 -1.70 -4.57 -15.94
N VAL A 90 -2.50 -5.51 -15.46
CA VAL A 90 -2.28 -6.17 -14.17
C VAL A 90 -1.41 -7.40 -14.39
N GLY A 91 -0.15 -7.32 -13.95
CA GLY A 91 0.74 -8.48 -13.92
C GLY A 91 0.22 -9.57 -12.98
N LYS A 92 0.32 -10.83 -13.40
CA LYS A 92 -0.02 -12.02 -12.59
C LYS A 92 1.17 -12.54 -11.77
N ASN A 93 2.33 -11.89 -11.88
CA ASN A 93 3.55 -12.30 -11.21
C ASN A 93 3.57 -11.77 -9.77
N GLY A 94 3.90 -12.64 -8.81
CA GLY A 94 4.00 -12.31 -7.39
C GLY A 94 3.49 -13.46 -6.50
N PRO A 95 3.87 -13.48 -5.21
CA PRO A 95 3.35 -14.47 -4.27
C PRO A 95 1.83 -14.31 -4.10
N ALA A 96 1.09 -15.42 -4.18
CA ALA A 96 -0.36 -15.43 -4.00
C ALA A 96 -0.76 -15.06 -2.57
N SER A 97 0.02 -15.53 -1.60
CA SER A 97 0.02 -15.12 -0.20
C SER A 97 1.28 -15.62 0.50
N GLY A 98 1.52 -15.20 1.74
CA GLY A 98 2.49 -15.89 2.60
C GLY A 98 2.67 -15.27 3.99
N PHE A 99 3.52 -15.92 4.78
CA PHE A 99 3.92 -15.45 6.10
C PHE A 99 5.41 -15.76 6.33
N SER A 100 6.15 -14.86 6.96
CA SER A 100 7.53 -15.11 7.38
C SER A 100 7.88 -14.37 8.67
N GLY A 101 8.75 -14.93 9.49
CA GLY A 101 9.18 -14.23 10.71
C GLY A 101 10.07 -15.10 11.57
N CYS A 102 10.69 -14.46 12.57
CA CYS A 102 11.28 -15.19 13.68
C CYS A 102 10.12 -15.96 14.34
N GLN A 103 10.15 -17.29 14.29
CA GLN A 103 9.21 -18.11 15.08
C GLN A 103 9.19 -17.56 16.51
N ALA A 104 8.02 -17.35 17.10
CA ALA A 104 7.91 -17.75 18.49
C ALA A 104 7.79 -19.28 18.44
N PRO A 105 8.82 -20.06 18.83
CA PRO A 105 8.52 -21.41 19.27
C PRO A 105 7.66 -21.27 20.53
N LEU A 106 6.43 -21.78 20.44
CA LEU A 106 5.42 -22.02 21.50
C LEU A 106 5.51 -21.14 22.77
#